data_AF-A0AAW6XZF9-F1
#
_entry.id   AF-A0AAW6XZF9-F1
#
_cell.length_a   1.000
_cell.length_b   1.000
_cell.length_c   1.000
_cell.angle_alpha   90.00
_cell.angle_beta   90.00
_cell.angle_gamma   90.00
#
_symmetry.space_group_name_H-M   'P 1'
#
loop_
_entity.id
_entity.type
_entity.pdbx_description
1 polymer ?
#
loop_
_entity_poly.entity_id
_entity_poly.type
_entity_poly.pdbx_seq_one_letter_code
_entity_poly.pdbx_strand_id
1 'polypeptide(L)'
;YKEATKDLMALAKPSRGKIHPQYLAELLNRYADDDAIFVPDVGSPVIWAARYIDVNGKRRIIGSFNHGSMANGLPMGMGAQAAYPNRQVISMSGDG
;
A
#
# COMPACT_ATOMS: atom_id res chain seq x y z
N TYR A 1 -4.76 8.57 -16.56
CA TYR A 1 -4.33 7.72 -15.42
C TYR A 1 -4.88 6.31 -15.53
N LYS A 2 -6.20 6.08 -15.45
CA LYS A 2 -6.79 4.72 -15.49
C LYS A 2 -6.43 3.89 -16.73
N GLU A 3 -6.34 4.51 -17.91
CA GLU A 3 -5.86 3.80 -19.11
C GLU A 3 -4.38 3.39 -19.02
N ALA A 4 -3.54 4.21 -18.38
CA ALA A 4 -2.11 3.91 -18.24
C ALA A 4 -1.83 2.80 -17.20
N THR A 5 -2.75 2.55 -16.26
CA THR A 5 -2.61 1.49 -15.26
C THR A 5 -3.31 0.19 -15.64
N LYS A 6 -4.04 0.17 -16.77
CA LYS A 6 -4.84 -0.99 -17.22
C LYS A 6 -4.02 -2.27 -17.37
N ASP A 7 -2.85 -2.16 -18.00
CA ASP A 7 -1.95 -3.31 -18.20
C ASP A 7 -1.36 -3.79 -16.87
N LEU A 8 -1.04 -2.88 -15.94
CA LEU A 8 -0.58 -3.22 -14.60
C LEU A 8 -1.66 -3.99 -13.83
N MET A 9 -2.90 -3.51 -13.84
CA MET A 9 -4.02 -4.18 -13.18
C MET A 9 -4.30 -5.56 -13.81
N ALA A 10 -4.09 -5.72 -15.11
CA ALA A 10 -4.21 -7.01 -15.78
C ALA A 10 -3.17 -8.05 -15.32
N LEU A 11 -2.06 -7.63 -14.69
CA LEU A 11 -1.04 -8.51 -14.10
C LEU A 11 -1.38 -8.93 -12.65
N ALA A 12 -2.29 -8.22 -11.98
CA ALA A 12 -2.73 -8.53 -10.62
C ALA A 12 -3.78 -9.66 -10.64
N LYS A 13 -3.33 -10.88 -10.95
CA LYS A 13 -4.18 -12.07 -11.06
C LYS A 13 -3.81 -13.11 -10.00
N PRO A 14 -4.79 -13.90 -9.51
CA PRO A 14 -4.51 -15.04 -8.65
C PRO A 14 -3.68 -16.10 -9.40
N SER A 15 -2.85 -16.82 -8.66
CA SER A 15 -2.08 -17.96 -9.15
C SER A 15 -2.37 -19.18 -8.28
N ARG A 16 -2.32 -20.39 -8.86
CA ARG A 16 -2.48 -21.65 -8.12
C ARG A 16 -1.27 -21.98 -7.22
N GLY A 17 -0.17 -21.27 -7.38
CA GLY A 17 1.06 -21.48 -6.60
C GLY A 17 1.32 -20.33 -5.62
N LYS A 18 2.43 -19.61 -5.84
CA LYS A 18 2.81 -18.47 -5.00
C LYS A 18 1.88 -17.28 -5.24
N ILE A 19 1.61 -16.53 -4.17
CA ILE A 19 0.90 -15.25 -4.27
C ILE A 19 1.82 -14.23 -4.92
N HIS A 20 1.37 -13.65 -6.03
CA HIS A 20 2.07 -12.52 -6.64
C HIS A 20 1.83 -11.25 -5.81
N PRO A 21 2.89 -10.49 -5.45
CA PRO A 21 2.74 -9.35 -4.55
C PRO A 21 1.88 -8.23 -5.14
N GLN A 22 1.86 -8.05 -6.46
CA GLN A 22 0.94 -7.12 -7.12
C GLN A 22 -0.54 -7.51 -6.93
N TYR A 23 -0.84 -8.80 -6.87
CA TYR A 23 -2.20 -9.28 -6.62
C TYR A 23 -2.61 -8.97 -5.19
N LEU A 24 -1.72 -9.18 -4.22
CA LEU A 24 -1.97 -8.77 -2.84
C LEU A 24 -2.22 -7.25 -2.73
N ALA A 25 -1.40 -6.43 -3.38
CA ALA A 25 -1.57 -4.98 -3.34
C ALA A 25 -2.87 -4.49 -3.99
N GLU A 26 -3.30 -5.12 -5.09
CA GLU A 26 -4.60 -4.83 -5.71
C GLU A 26 -5.76 -5.23 -4.80
N LEU A 27 -5.68 -6.38 -4.12
CA LEU A 27 -6.69 -6.76 -3.13
C LEU A 27 -6.76 -5.77 -1.96
N LEU A 28 -5.61 -5.30 -1.46
CA LEU A 28 -5.58 -4.24 -0.44
C LEU A 28 -6.27 -2.98 -0.95
N ASN A 29 -5.97 -2.53 -2.18
CA ASN A 29 -6.62 -1.37 -2.78
C ASN A 29 -8.15 -1.52 -2.88
N ARG A 30 -8.61 -2.72 -3.26
CA ARG A 30 -10.01 -3.04 -3.48
C ARG A 30 -10.83 -3.08 -2.18
N TYR A 31 -10.24 -3.62 -1.11
CA TYR A 31 -10.96 -3.87 0.15
C TYR A 31 -10.69 -2.84 1.25
N ALA A 32 -9.69 -1.97 1.08
CA ALA A 32 -9.45 -0.89 2.02
C ALA A 32 -10.56 0.17 1.97
N ASP A 33 -10.76 0.83 3.11
CA ASP A 33 -11.71 1.92 3.23
C ASP A 33 -11.40 3.06 2.24
N ASP A 34 -12.44 3.80 1.86
CA ASP A 34 -12.34 4.94 0.94
C ASP A 34 -11.47 6.08 1.46
N ASP A 35 -11.15 6.09 2.76
CA ASP A 35 -10.28 7.05 3.42
C ASP A 35 -9.13 6.38 4.19
N ALA A 36 -8.75 5.16 3.84
CA ALA A 36 -7.65 4.44 4.47
C ALA A 36 -6.29 5.18 4.37
N ILE A 37 -5.42 4.94 5.34
CA ILE A 37 -4.02 5.39 5.36
C ILE A 37 -3.12 4.20 5.10
N PHE A 38 -2.40 4.22 3.98
CA PHE A 38 -1.42 3.20 3.63
C PHE A 38 -0.02 3.64 4.05
N VAL A 39 0.72 2.73 4.68
CA VAL A 39 2.07 2.96 5.17
C VAL A 39 3.00 1.88 4.62
N PRO A 40 3.52 2.04 3.38
CA PRO A 40 4.49 1.10 2.84
C PRO A 40 5.84 1.24 3.52
N ASP A 41 6.41 0.09 3.85
CA ASP A 41 7.78 -0.01 4.32
C ASP A 41 8.77 0.05 3.16
N VAL A 42 9.90 0.74 3.34
CA VAL A 42 10.91 0.89 2.29
C VAL A 42 11.40 -0.49 1.82
N GLY A 43 11.27 -0.72 0.52
CA GLY A 43 11.50 -2.01 -0.12
C GLY A 43 10.47 -2.26 -1.22
N SER A 44 10.19 -3.53 -1.51
CA SER A 44 9.16 -3.89 -2.48
C SER A 44 7.77 -3.33 -2.15
N PRO A 45 7.32 -3.17 -0.88
CA PRO A 45 6.02 -2.57 -0.58
C PRO A 45 5.84 -1.16 -1.13
N VAL A 46 6.89 -0.33 -1.19
CA VAL A 46 6.81 1.01 -1.82
C VAL A 46 6.45 0.91 -3.30
N ILE A 47 7.05 -0.05 -4.02
CA ILE A 47 6.76 -0.26 -5.45
C ILE A 47 5.30 -0.68 -5.65
N TRP A 48 4.82 -1.59 -4.80
CA TRP A 48 3.44 -2.08 -4.89
C TRP A 48 2.44 -1.01 -4.50
N ALA A 49 2.72 -0.25 -3.45
CA ALA A 49 1.89 0.89 -3.05
C ALA A 49 1.78 1.94 -4.17
N ALA A 50 2.92 2.33 -4.76
CA ALA A 50 2.96 3.34 -5.81
C ALA A 50 2.23 2.92 -7.10
N ARG A 51 2.16 1.61 -7.41
CA ARG A 51 1.57 1.10 -8.65
C ARG A 51 0.12 0.67 -8.54
N TYR A 52 -0.32 0.21 -7.36
CA TYR A 52 -1.62 -0.48 -7.21
C TYR A 52 -2.57 0.18 -6.22
N ILE A 53 -2.13 1.12 -5.38
CA ILE A 53 -3.01 1.83 -4.45
C ILE A 53 -3.52 3.12 -5.10
N ASP A 54 -4.84 3.19 -5.27
CA ASP A 54 -5.50 4.37 -5.80
C ASP A 54 -5.60 5.47 -4.74
N VAL A 55 -5.22 6.68 -5.14
CA VAL A 55 -5.45 7.91 -4.37
C VAL A 55 -6.68 8.63 -4.91
N ASN A 56 -7.66 8.85 -4.04
CA ASN A 56 -8.97 9.44 -4.36
C ASN A 56 -9.19 10.80 -3.68
N GLY A 57 -8.11 11.43 -3.18
CA GLY A 57 -8.14 12.67 -2.40
C GLY A 57 -8.44 12.49 -0.90
N LYS A 58 -8.98 11.33 -0.49
CA LYS A 58 -9.22 10.98 0.93
C LYS A 58 -8.17 10.02 1.48
N ARG A 59 -7.86 8.96 0.70
CA ARG A 59 -6.77 8.02 0.99
C ARG A 59 -5.44 8.76 1.08
N ARG A 60 -4.57 8.30 1.98
CA ARG A 60 -3.20 8.82 2.15
C ARG A 60 -2.20 7.68 2.02
N ILE A 61 -1.05 8.00 1.43
CA ILE A 61 0.11 7.11 1.41
C ILE A 61 1.23 7.88 2.09
N ILE A 62 1.76 7.36 3.20
CA ILE A 62 2.86 7.98 3.96
C ILE A 62 3.99 6.96 4.12
N GLY A 63 5.24 7.42 4.06
CA GLY A 63 6.38 6.52 4.16
C GLY A 63 7.70 7.29 4.14
N SER A 64 8.79 6.56 4.37
CA SER A 64 10.15 7.12 4.38
C SER A 64 10.68 7.34 2.95
N PHE A 65 9.96 8.09 2.11
CA PHE A 65 10.25 8.16 0.67
C PHE A 65 11.53 8.93 0.33
N ASN A 66 11.83 10.00 1.08
CA ASN A 66 13.03 10.80 0.85
C ASN A 66 14.24 10.24 1.62
N HIS A 67 14.04 9.82 2.87
CA HIS A 67 15.14 9.31 3.69
C HIS A 67 15.50 7.86 3.34
N GLY A 68 14.54 7.06 2.89
CA GLY A 68 14.79 5.70 2.41
C GLY A 68 15.12 4.68 3.51
N SER A 69 14.70 4.93 4.76
CA SER A 69 14.95 4.03 5.88
C SER A 69 13.93 2.89 5.92
N MET A 70 14.43 1.64 5.99
CA MET A 70 13.65 0.42 6.23
C MET A 70 13.05 0.39 7.65
N ALA A 71 12.06 -0.47 7.87
CA ALA A 71 11.31 -0.61 9.11
C ALA A 71 10.50 0.66 9.50
N ASN A 72 10.18 1.52 8.54
CA ASN A 72 9.33 2.68 8.73
C ASN A 72 7.85 2.32 8.85
N GLY A 73 7.42 1.21 8.22
CA GLY A 73 6.01 0.83 8.07
C GLY A 73 5.23 0.80 9.38
N LEU A 74 5.63 -0.07 10.30
CA LEU A 74 4.92 -0.28 11.56
C LEU A 74 4.97 0.96 12.49
N PRO A 75 6.12 1.60 12.76
CA PRO A 75 6.18 2.77 13.64
C PRO A 75 5.38 3.97 13.10
N MET A 76 5.47 4.26 11.80
CA MET A 76 4.65 5.32 11.19
C MET A 76 3.16 4.95 11.19
N GLY A 77 2.83 3.69 10.98
CA GLY A 77 1.46 3.17 11.08
C GLY A 77 0.86 3.37 12.47
N MET A 78 1.61 3.06 13.53
CA MET A 78 1.18 3.32 14.91
C MET A 78 0.93 4.80 15.16
N GLY A 79 1.82 5.68 14.69
CA GLY A 79 1.63 7.13 14.80
C GLY A 79 0.40 7.63 14.04
N ALA A 80 0.18 7.12 12.82
CA ALA A 80 -1.00 7.45 12.03
C ALA A 80 -2.29 6.99 12.71
N GLN A 81 -2.31 5.78 13.27
CA GLN A 81 -3.48 5.26 13.98
C GLN A 81 -3.78 6.06 15.25
N ALA A 82 -2.75 6.47 15.99
CA ALA A 82 -2.92 7.33 17.17
C ALA A 82 -3.48 8.71 16.81
N ALA A 83 -3.04 9.29 15.69
CA ALA A 83 -3.53 10.59 15.20
C ALA A 83 -4.95 10.51 14.60
N TYR A 84 -5.31 9.37 14.01
CA TYR A 84 -6.59 9.16 13.33
C TYR A 84 -7.25 7.85 13.81
N PRO A 85 -7.75 7.79 15.06
CA PRO A 85 -8.19 6.54 15.69
C PRO A 85 -9.37 5.85 14.98
N ASN A 86 -10.17 6.59 14.20
CA ASN A 86 -11.32 6.06 13.48
C ASN A 86 -11.04 5.74 12.01
N ARG A 87 -9.82 5.97 11.52
CA ARG A 87 -9.43 5.63 10.15
C ARG A 87 -8.69 4.30 10.13
N GLN A 88 -8.97 3.49 9.12
CA GLN A 88 -8.20 2.28 8.86
C GLN A 88 -6.75 2.64 8.46
N VAL A 89 -5.79 2.06 9.16
CA VAL A 89 -4.36 2.18 8.85
C VAL A 89 -3.81 0.82 8.41
N ILE A 90 -3.19 0.77 7.24
CA ILE A 90 -2.65 -0.44 6.62
C ILE A 90 -1.13 -0.29 6.50
N SER A 91 -0.38 -0.99 7.36
CA SER A 91 1.07 -1.13 7.20
C SER A 91 1.36 -2.20 6.15
N MET A 92 2.04 -1.84 5.07
CA MET A 92 2.52 -2.79 4.07
C MET A 92 3.99 -3.06 4.35
N SER A 93 4.26 -4.05 5.20
CA SER A 93 5.61 -4.33 5.70
C SER A 93 6.35 -5.36 4.86
N GLY A 94 7.66 -5.16 4.73
CA GLY A 94 8.58 -6.21 4.29
C GLY A 94 8.83 -7.24 5.41
N ASP A 95 9.58 -8.28 5.08
CA ASP A 95 9.99 -9.34 6.01
C ASP A 95 11.31 -9.05 6.75
N GLY A 96 12.07 -8.06 6.28
CA GLY A 96 13.34 -7.64 6.88
C GLY A 96 13.21 -6.72 8.08
#